data_AF-M6BV28-F1
#
_entry.id   AF-M6BV28-F1
#
_cell.length_a   1.000
_cell.length_b   1.000
_cell.length_c   1.000
_cell.angle_alpha   90.00
_cell.angle_beta   90.00
_cell.angle_gamma   90.00
#
_symmetry.space_group_name_H-M   'P 1'
#
loop_
_entity.id
_entity.type
_entity.pdbx_description
1 polymer ?
#
loop_
_entity_poly.entity_id
_entity_poly.type
_entity_poly.pdbx_seq_one_letter_code
_entity_poly.pdbx_strand_id
1 'polypeptide(L)'
;MNQTFGLLWMFASILFFASCSQAERISIDASSTTGLLFQGGIALGPNNQSQGNLESSEPKEISFFHFQASNHFFTTDFVGEISGTLITVQVPFGAIHRLKATFISTGANVEVNGLPQISGQTVNDFSSPVIYRVIATDKSVKDYTVQVIPVFRLTDAGQTNCYFTFCNDDPGQDADYSTGVPRAFQSNVVLSDYTAQPVTIDGQTGLTWKYCAVGQNNAVCSAHNYSYTQSDAITYCNNLNQINAGLGYAGIRDWRLPEIEELMTLSTHKTPSTAYIDLTEFPLGDGEFWSNTTNMSYTTEAWGFDFTYGSNNSANKSSRNMFVRCVSGGTIPIRNFSDFNNGTVKDNLTGLVWQKCSAGQIWSPTSPLCNAGNITSHNFVSALSTCKNLNLSGRTWRLPNVHELRSLLDFSSTTSTKINSTFFPNTPAVSQYATSNSIPASQIFRVNFTDAVINTANLSASNYVRCVSDDL
;
A
#
# COMPACT_ATOMS: atom_id res chain seq x y z
N MET A 1 6.88 43.35 62.36
CA MET A 1 7.41 44.66 61.92
C MET A 1 8.20 44.41 60.65
N ASN A 2 7.89 44.89 59.46
CA ASN A 2 6.84 45.79 58.95
C ASN A 2 6.47 45.31 57.55
N GLN A 3 5.20 45.49 57.21
CA GLN A 3 4.64 45.28 55.89
C GLN A 3 5.05 46.41 54.94
N THR A 4 5.20 46.10 53.66
CA THR A 4 4.84 47.03 52.58
C THR A 4 4.24 46.24 51.42
N PHE A 5 2.94 46.48 51.22
CA PHE A 5 2.11 46.07 50.10
C PHE A 5 2.54 46.78 48.81
N GLY A 6 2.51 46.06 47.69
CA GLY A 6 2.57 46.62 46.35
C GLY A 6 1.77 45.75 45.38
N LEU A 7 0.50 46.12 45.15
CA LEU A 7 -0.32 45.62 44.05
C LEU A 7 0.30 46.08 42.73
N LEU A 8 0.49 45.19 41.74
CA LEU A 8 0.23 45.56 40.35
C LEU A 8 0.00 44.36 39.40
N TRP A 9 -1.28 44.21 38.99
CA TRP A 9 -1.83 43.87 37.68
C TRP A 9 -1.36 42.60 36.94
N MET A 10 -2.28 41.62 36.87
CA MET A 10 -2.32 40.57 35.86
C MET A 10 -2.56 41.17 34.47
N PHE A 11 -1.72 40.83 33.49
CA PHE A 11 -2.07 40.87 32.08
C PHE A 11 -1.77 39.49 31.48
N ALA A 12 -2.85 38.74 31.22
CA ALA A 12 -2.82 37.55 30.37
C ALA A 12 -2.94 38.02 28.92
N SER A 13 -1.85 37.94 28.17
CA SER A 13 -1.85 38.20 26.72
C SER A 13 -2.22 36.92 25.98
N ILE A 14 -3.52 36.74 25.76
CA ILE A 14 -4.06 35.80 24.78
C ILE A 14 -3.98 36.49 23.42
N LEU A 15 -3.04 36.06 22.58
CA LEU A 15 -2.94 36.48 21.19
C LEU A 15 -4.01 35.75 20.36
N PHE A 16 -5.14 36.43 20.15
CA PHE A 16 -6.05 36.14 19.04
C PHE A 16 -5.44 36.72 17.75
N PHE A 17 -5.03 35.87 16.82
CA PHE A 17 -4.91 36.26 15.42
C PHE A 17 -6.16 35.80 14.68
N ALA A 18 -7.05 36.76 14.44
CA ALA A 18 -8.07 36.66 13.42
C ALA A 18 -7.46 37.14 12.10
N SER A 19 -7.36 36.26 11.11
CA SER A 19 -7.19 36.63 9.71
C SER A 19 -8.16 35.85 8.86
N CYS A 20 -9.00 36.62 8.18
CA CYS A 20 -10.12 36.23 7.35
C CYS A 20 -9.63 35.84 5.94
N SER A 21 -10.11 34.74 5.37
CA SER A 21 -10.23 34.59 3.92
C SER A 21 -11.47 33.76 3.57
N GLN A 22 -12.39 34.47 2.91
CA GLN A 22 -13.63 34.11 2.23
C GLN A 22 -13.75 32.65 1.73
N ALA A 23 -14.85 32.00 2.13
CA ALA A 23 -15.45 30.87 1.45
C ALA A 23 -16.79 31.34 0.84
N GLU A 24 -16.97 31.12 -0.46
CA GLU A 24 -18.24 31.39 -1.15
C GLU A 24 -19.33 30.43 -0.63
N ARG A 25 -20.46 31.01 -0.18
CA ARG A 25 -21.69 30.28 0.17
C ARG A 25 -22.70 30.44 -0.97
N ILE A 26 -23.18 29.32 -1.50
CA ILE A 26 -24.38 29.26 -2.35
C ILE A 26 -25.60 29.33 -1.42
N SER A 27 -26.48 30.30 -1.69
CA SER A 27 -27.75 30.52 -0.98
C SER A 27 -28.84 29.62 -1.56
N ILE A 28 -29.45 28.79 -0.70
CA ILE A 28 -30.72 28.11 -0.96
C ILE A 28 -31.79 29.04 -0.42
N ASP A 29 -32.62 29.59 -1.30
CA ASP A 29 -33.82 30.32 -0.88
C ASP A 29 -35.05 29.46 -1.13
N ALA A 30 -35.80 29.23 -0.05
CA ALA A 30 -37.02 28.45 -0.01
C ALA A 30 -38.21 29.41 0.10
N SER A 31 -38.97 29.55 -0.99
CA SER A 31 -40.39 29.91 -0.95
C SER A 31 -41.02 29.40 -2.25
N SER A 32 -41.92 28.43 -2.22
CA SER A 32 -43.31 28.64 -1.84
C SER A 32 -44.02 27.29 -1.72
N THR A 33 -44.76 27.11 -0.63
CA THR A 33 -45.80 26.10 -0.47
C THR A 33 -47.16 26.74 -0.75
N THR A 34 -48.16 25.88 -1.00
CA THR A 34 -49.60 26.14 -1.29
C THR A 34 -49.92 26.61 -2.72
N GLY A 35 -50.85 26.02 -3.45
CA GLY A 35 -51.83 24.97 -3.15
C GLY A 35 -52.67 24.67 -4.40
N LEU A 36 -53.28 23.48 -4.42
CA LEU A 36 -54.27 23.06 -5.39
C LEU A 36 -55.35 24.13 -5.62
N LEU A 37 -55.71 24.36 -6.89
CA LEU A 37 -57.08 24.65 -7.30
C LEU A 37 -57.33 24.15 -8.74
N PHE A 38 -58.28 23.24 -8.85
CA PHE A 38 -58.91 22.77 -10.09
C PHE A 38 -59.58 23.95 -10.81
N GLN A 39 -59.26 24.18 -12.09
CA GLN A 39 -60.20 24.75 -13.04
C GLN A 39 -60.11 24.02 -14.39
N GLY A 40 -61.21 23.36 -14.73
CA GLY A 40 -61.40 22.74 -16.03
C GLY A 40 -61.52 23.79 -17.13
N GLY A 41 -60.77 23.58 -18.21
CA GLY A 41 -60.96 24.22 -19.50
C GLY A 41 -61.20 23.14 -20.54
N ILE A 42 -62.44 23.05 -21.00
CA ILE A 42 -62.85 22.21 -22.13
C ILE A 42 -62.34 22.90 -23.41
N ALA A 43 -61.44 22.25 -24.14
CA ALA A 43 -61.13 22.61 -25.52
C ALA A 43 -61.34 21.37 -26.41
N LEU A 44 -62.43 21.39 -27.17
CA LEU A 44 -62.75 20.40 -28.20
C LEU A 44 -61.90 20.70 -29.44
N GLY A 45 -61.07 19.74 -29.84
CA GLY A 45 -60.40 19.71 -31.13
C GLY A 45 -59.95 18.29 -31.44
N PRO A 46 -60.41 17.65 -32.53
CA PRO A 46 -60.04 16.29 -32.85
C PRO A 46 -58.72 16.31 -33.62
N ASN A 47 -57.67 15.74 -33.06
CA ASN A 47 -56.60 15.16 -33.87
C ASN A 47 -55.82 14.13 -33.06
N ASN A 48 -55.89 12.89 -33.55
CA ASN A 48 -55.06 11.77 -33.15
C ASN A 48 -53.57 12.16 -33.23
N GLN A 49 -52.96 12.39 -32.08
CA GLN A 49 -51.54 12.10 -31.91
C GLN A 49 -51.45 11.00 -30.86
N SER A 50 -50.86 9.89 -31.28
CA SER A 50 -50.39 8.81 -30.44
C SER A 50 -49.68 9.41 -29.22
N GLN A 51 -50.29 9.24 -28.04
CA GLN A 51 -49.53 9.21 -26.80
C GLN A 51 -48.48 8.12 -26.98
N GLY A 52 -47.26 8.52 -27.32
CA GLY A 52 -46.11 7.71 -26.98
C GLY A 52 -46.20 7.52 -25.47
N ASN A 53 -46.34 6.27 -25.03
CA ASN A 53 -46.07 5.91 -23.65
C ASN A 53 -44.69 6.49 -23.33
N LEU A 54 -44.65 7.59 -22.58
CA LEU A 54 -43.53 7.83 -21.69
C LEU A 54 -43.67 6.73 -20.64
N GLU A 55 -43.19 5.53 -20.96
CA GLU A 55 -42.89 4.53 -19.95
C GLU A 55 -41.95 5.24 -18.97
N SER A 56 -42.49 5.62 -17.82
CA SER A 56 -41.70 5.97 -16.66
C SER A 56 -40.74 4.80 -16.46
N SER A 57 -39.47 4.98 -16.81
CA SER A 57 -38.50 3.92 -16.56
C SER A 57 -38.43 3.73 -15.05
N GLU A 58 -38.85 2.56 -14.58
CA GLU A 58 -38.73 2.24 -13.16
C GLU A 58 -37.27 2.43 -12.72
N PRO A 59 -37.02 3.00 -11.55
CA PRO A 59 -35.70 3.50 -11.21
C PRO A 59 -34.73 2.33 -10.96
N LYS A 60 -33.61 2.30 -11.68
CA LYS A 60 -32.59 1.21 -11.63
C LYS A 60 -31.17 1.76 -11.44
N GLU A 61 -31.05 2.87 -10.72
CA GLU A 61 -29.79 3.58 -10.55
C GLU A 61 -29.02 3.08 -9.34
N ILE A 62 -27.70 2.92 -9.49
CA ILE A 62 -26.76 2.88 -8.35
C ILE A 62 -26.20 4.30 -8.22
N SER A 63 -26.55 4.99 -7.14
CA SER A 63 -26.13 6.38 -6.90
C SER A 63 -24.89 6.49 -6.02
N PHE A 64 -24.54 5.41 -5.33
CA PHE A 64 -23.41 5.36 -4.43
C PHE A 64 -22.84 3.95 -4.36
N PHE A 65 -21.51 3.85 -4.32
CA PHE A 65 -20.78 2.58 -4.21
C PHE A 65 -19.45 2.83 -3.51
N HIS A 66 -19.15 2.11 -2.43
CA HIS A 66 -17.85 2.18 -1.76
C HIS A 66 -17.53 0.87 -1.02
N PHE A 67 -16.26 0.72 -0.65
CA PHE A 67 -15.83 -0.26 0.35
C PHE A 67 -15.54 0.47 1.65
N GLN A 68 -16.38 0.21 2.66
CA GLN A 68 -16.26 0.83 3.98
C GLN A 68 -15.10 0.22 4.77
N ALA A 69 -14.30 1.07 5.41
CA ALA A 69 -13.12 0.70 6.17
C ALA A 69 -13.45 -0.28 7.31
N SER A 70 -14.50 0.01 8.08
CA SER A 70 -14.93 -0.80 9.23
C SER A 70 -15.34 -2.23 8.86
N ASN A 71 -15.69 -2.47 7.60
CA ASN A 71 -16.10 -3.80 7.12
C ASN A 71 -14.90 -4.68 6.71
N HIS A 72 -13.71 -4.08 6.57
CA HIS A 72 -12.50 -4.72 6.02
C HIS A 72 -11.22 -4.41 6.80
N PHE A 73 -11.31 -3.65 7.89
CA PHE A 73 -10.18 -3.17 8.69
C PHE A 73 -9.16 -2.36 7.88
N PHE A 74 -9.65 -1.59 6.91
CA PHE A 74 -8.83 -0.61 6.21
C PHE A 74 -8.61 0.64 7.05
N THR A 75 -7.61 1.43 6.68
CA THR A 75 -7.35 2.74 7.29
C THR A 75 -8.26 3.85 6.78
N THR A 76 -8.95 3.65 5.66
CA THR A 76 -9.88 4.62 5.06
C THR A 76 -10.96 3.91 4.23
N ASP A 77 -12.07 4.61 4.01
CA ASP A 77 -13.08 4.19 3.03
C ASP A 77 -12.53 4.35 1.60
N PHE A 78 -12.97 3.48 0.69
CA PHE A 78 -12.63 3.53 -0.73
C PHE A 78 -13.90 3.76 -1.54
N VAL A 79 -14.11 5.02 -1.93
CA VAL A 79 -15.30 5.45 -2.68
C VAL A 79 -15.14 5.18 -4.16
N GLY A 80 -16.18 4.63 -4.78
CA GLY A 80 -16.21 4.36 -6.21
C GLY A 80 -16.64 5.57 -7.03
N GLU A 81 -15.97 5.75 -8.17
CA GLU A 81 -16.35 6.71 -9.19
C GLU A 81 -17.35 6.05 -10.16
N ILE A 82 -18.53 6.67 -10.31
CA ILE A 82 -19.59 6.16 -11.18
C ILE A 82 -19.62 7.00 -12.47
N SER A 83 -19.33 6.36 -13.60
CA SER A 83 -19.40 6.95 -14.94
C SER A 83 -20.32 6.13 -15.82
N GLY A 84 -21.59 6.54 -15.90
CA GLY A 84 -22.64 5.79 -16.59
C GLY A 84 -22.93 4.49 -15.84
N THR A 85 -22.64 3.34 -16.45
CA THR A 85 -22.77 2.02 -15.81
C THR A 85 -21.44 1.43 -15.34
N LEU A 86 -20.32 2.13 -15.54
CA LEU A 86 -19.02 1.74 -15.02
C LEU A 86 -18.81 2.33 -13.63
N ILE A 87 -18.45 1.50 -12.67
CA ILE A 87 -18.06 1.88 -11.32
C ILE A 87 -16.60 1.49 -11.12
N THR A 88 -15.72 2.46 -10.94
CA THR A 88 -14.28 2.22 -10.73
C THR A 88 -13.92 2.49 -9.28
N VAL A 89 -13.23 1.55 -8.63
CA VAL A 89 -12.78 1.72 -7.23
C VAL A 89 -11.34 1.27 -7.09
N GLN A 90 -10.48 2.11 -6.51
CA GLN A 90 -9.10 1.72 -6.17
C GLN A 90 -9.06 1.18 -4.74
N VAL A 91 -8.44 0.02 -4.51
CA VAL A 91 -8.36 -0.62 -3.18
C VAL A 91 -7.00 -1.30 -2.97
N PRO A 92 -6.59 -1.58 -1.72
CA PRO A 92 -5.37 -2.33 -1.45
C PRO A 92 -5.39 -3.70 -2.14
N PHE A 93 -4.30 -4.02 -2.83
CA PHE A 93 -4.23 -5.18 -3.73
C PHE A 93 -4.61 -6.52 -3.09
N GLY A 94 -4.30 -6.71 -1.80
CA GLY A 94 -4.56 -7.95 -1.07
C GLY A 94 -6.05 -8.19 -0.81
N ALA A 95 -6.86 -7.12 -0.76
CA ALA A 95 -8.26 -7.24 -0.33
C ALA A 95 -9.20 -7.79 -1.42
N ILE A 96 -8.79 -7.78 -2.69
CA ILE A 96 -9.68 -7.93 -3.85
C ILE A 96 -10.50 -9.23 -3.87
N HIS A 97 -10.07 -10.30 -3.22
CA HIS A 97 -10.80 -11.57 -3.20
C HIS A 97 -12.03 -11.58 -2.28
N ARG A 98 -12.10 -10.65 -1.32
CA ARG A 98 -13.03 -10.72 -0.19
C ARG A 98 -13.55 -9.34 0.23
N LEU A 99 -14.23 -8.65 -0.69
CA LEU A 99 -14.79 -7.31 -0.45
C LEU A 99 -16.32 -7.34 -0.33
N LYS A 100 -16.84 -6.53 0.60
CA LYS A 100 -18.25 -6.25 0.86
C LYS A 100 -18.57 -4.83 0.38
N ALA A 101 -19.15 -4.74 -0.81
CA ALA A 101 -19.58 -3.46 -1.36
C ALA A 101 -20.73 -2.88 -0.54
N THR A 102 -20.65 -1.60 -0.20
CA THR A 102 -21.76 -0.81 0.33
C THR A 102 -22.24 0.12 -0.77
N PHE A 103 -23.52 0.01 -1.11
CA PHE A 103 -24.13 0.74 -2.22
C PHE A 103 -25.54 1.18 -1.90
N ILE A 104 -26.00 2.21 -2.62
CA ILE A 104 -27.39 2.68 -2.63
C ILE A 104 -27.93 2.44 -4.04
N SER A 105 -29.03 1.71 -4.12
CA SER A 105 -29.72 1.41 -5.36
C SER A 105 -31.18 1.80 -5.27
N THR A 106 -31.76 2.28 -6.38
CA THR A 106 -33.19 2.55 -6.49
C THR A 106 -34.01 1.34 -6.95
N GLY A 107 -33.35 0.26 -7.38
CA GLY A 107 -34.05 -0.96 -7.81
C GLY A 107 -34.63 -1.74 -6.63
N ALA A 108 -35.57 -2.64 -6.92
CA ALA A 108 -36.18 -3.54 -5.95
C ALA A 108 -35.21 -4.62 -5.45
N ASN A 109 -34.29 -5.08 -6.31
CA ASN A 109 -33.24 -6.02 -5.94
C ASN A 109 -31.92 -5.70 -6.67
N VAL A 110 -30.80 -6.16 -6.11
CA VAL A 110 -29.49 -6.15 -6.77
C VAL A 110 -28.89 -7.55 -6.71
N GLU A 111 -28.43 -8.07 -7.84
CA GLU A 111 -27.88 -9.42 -7.95
C GLU A 111 -26.50 -9.42 -8.61
N VAL A 112 -25.67 -10.38 -8.21
CA VAL A 112 -24.42 -10.74 -8.89
C VAL A 112 -24.50 -12.24 -9.18
N ASN A 113 -24.37 -12.62 -10.45
CA ASN A 113 -24.50 -14.02 -10.90
C ASN A 113 -25.82 -14.70 -10.43
N GLY A 114 -26.91 -13.92 -10.31
CA GLY A 114 -28.22 -14.39 -9.83
C GLY A 114 -28.33 -14.56 -8.32
N LEU A 115 -27.28 -14.23 -7.55
CA LEU A 115 -27.31 -14.22 -6.10
C LEU A 115 -27.65 -12.82 -5.57
N PRO A 116 -28.64 -12.67 -4.68
CA PRO A 116 -28.97 -11.39 -4.06
C PRO A 116 -27.78 -10.76 -3.31
N GLN A 117 -27.61 -9.45 -3.50
CA GLN A 117 -26.57 -8.66 -2.87
C GLN A 117 -27.16 -7.81 -1.74
N ILE A 118 -26.67 -8.01 -0.53
CA ILE A 118 -26.99 -7.19 0.63
C ILE A 118 -25.86 -6.19 0.83
N SER A 119 -26.19 -4.91 0.72
CA SER A 119 -25.27 -3.79 0.89
C SER A 119 -24.50 -3.90 2.22
N GLY A 120 -23.17 -3.84 2.16
CA GLY A 120 -22.26 -3.94 3.29
C GLY A 120 -22.09 -5.36 3.86
N GLN A 121 -22.77 -6.37 3.32
CA GLN A 121 -22.75 -7.73 3.87
C GLN A 121 -22.27 -8.80 2.89
N THR A 122 -22.77 -8.80 1.65
CA THR A 122 -22.40 -9.84 0.67
C THR A 122 -20.96 -9.67 0.21
N VAL A 123 -20.16 -10.72 0.39
CA VAL A 123 -18.76 -10.77 -0.05
C VAL A 123 -18.69 -11.18 -1.52
N ASN A 124 -17.90 -10.47 -2.31
CA ASN A 124 -17.56 -10.82 -3.67
C ASN A 124 -16.04 -10.82 -3.88
N ASP A 125 -15.62 -11.60 -4.87
CA ASP A 125 -14.28 -11.58 -5.43
C ASP A 125 -14.26 -10.61 -6.62
N PHE A 126 -13.40 -9.60 -6.54
CA PHE A 126 -13.19 -8.57 -7.55
C PHE A 126 -11.84 -8.70 -8.25
N SER A 127 -11.23 -9.89 -8.26
CA SER A 127 -10.09 -10.23 -9.12
C SER A 127 -10.39 -10.05 -10.61
N SER A 128 -11.67 -9.98 -10.99
CA SER A 128 -12.17 -9.59 -12.31
C SER A 128 -13.38 -8.66 -12.16
N PRO A 129 -13.74 -7.89 -13.20
CA PRO A 129 -14.91 -7.01 -13.15
C PRO A 129 -16.19 -7.78 -12.77
N VAL A 130 -16.95 -7.24 -11.81
CA VAL A 130 -18.17 -7.87 -11.28
C VAL A 130 -19.38 -7.11 -11.80
N ILE A 131 -20.35 -7.83 -12.36
CA ILE A 131 -21.58 -7.23 -12.89
C ILE A 131 -22.65 -7.24 -11.79
N TYR A 132 -23.03 -6.04 -11.35
CA TYR A 132 -24.16 -5.80 -10.45
C TYR A 132 -25.41 -5.51 -11.29
N ARG A 133 -26.36 -6.44 -11.26
CA ARG A 133 -27.65 -6.31 -11.94
C ARG A 133 -28.68 -5.70 -11.03
N VAL A 134 -29.13 -4.49 -11.34
CA VAL A 134 -30.24 -3.83 -10.64
C VAL A 134 -31.56 -4.23 -11.30
N ILE A 135 -32.49 -4.76 -10.52
CA ILE A 135 -33.79 -5.25 -10.97
C ILE A 135 -34.88 -4.35 -10.40
N ALA A 136 -35.70 -3.76 -11.26
CA ALA A 136 -36.86 -2.97 -10.86
C ALA A 136 -38.08 -3.85 -10.53
N THR A 137 -39.13 -3.25 -9.97
CA THR A 137 -40.39 -3.92 -9.61
C THR A 137 -41.09 -4.55 -10.83
N ASP A 138 -40.96 -3.93 -12.00
CA ASP A 138 -41.47 -4.41 -13.29
C ASP A 138 -40.60 -5.53 -13.93
N LYS A 139 -39.54 -5.96 -13.22
CA LYS A 139 -38.52 -6.93 -13.65
C LYS A 139 -37.59 -6.45 -14.77
N SER A 140 -37.69 -5.20 -15.19
CA SER A 140 -36.69 -4.62 -16.08
C SER A 140 -35.35 -4.48 -15.33
N VAL A 141 -34.25 -4.55 -16.08
CA VAL A 141 -32.91 -4.64 -15.48
C VAL A 141 -31.97 -3.54 -15.99
N LYS A 142 -30.96 -3.19 -15.18
CA LYS A 142 -29.82 -2.36 -15.57
C LYS A 142 -28.55 -2.95 -14.95
N ASP A 143 -27.56 -3.22 -15.79
CA ASP A 143 -26.31 -3.84 -15.36
C ASP A 143 -25.23 -2.75 -15.15
N TYR A 144 -24.55 -2.81 -14.00
CA TYR A 144 -23.39 -2.00 -13.67
C TYR A 144 -22.14 -2.87 -13.61
N THR A 145 -21.09 -2.45 -14.29
CA THR A 145 -19.79 -3.12 -14.22
C THR A 145 -18.97 -2.46 -13.12
N VAL A 146 -18.67 -3.19 -12.06
CA VAL A 146 -17.75 -2.76 -11.01
C VAL A 146 -16.35 -3.24 -11.35
N GLN A 147 -15.45 -2.30 -11.61
CA GLN A 147 -14.04 -2.53 -11.87
C GLN A 147 -13.22 -2.08 -10.66
N VAL A 148 -12.67 -3.05 -9.94
CA VAL A 148 -11.73 -2.79 -8.84
C VAL A 148 -10.31 -2.74 -9.40
N ILE A 149 -9.58 -1.68 -9.06
CA ILE A 149 -8.19 -1.48 -9.44
C ILE A 149 -7.33 -1.73 -8.19
N PRO A 150 -6.54 -2.83 -8.14
CA PRO A 150 -5.65 -3.09 -7.02
C PRO A 150 -4.51 -2.07 -7.01
N VAL A 151 -4.28 -1.45 -5.87
CA VAL A 151 -3.19 -0.48 -5.66
C VAL A 151 -2.22 -0.98 -4.60
N PHE A 152 -0.93 -0.74 -4.84
CA PHE A 152 0.12 -0.90 -3.84
C PHE A 152 0.36 0.44 -3.16
N ARG A 153 0.46 0.43 -1.84
CA ARG A 153 0.80 1.63 -1.05
C ARG A 153 2.05 1.32 -0.25
N LEU A 154 3.13 2.01 -0.57
CA LEU A 154 4.40 1.81 0.12
C LEU A 154 4.28 2.31 1.56
N THR A 155 4.65 1.45 2.52
CA THR A 155 4.64 1.80 3.94
C THR A 155 5.86 2.64 4.29
N ASP A 156 5.68 3.55 5.24
CA ASP A 156 6.79 4.29 5.84
C ASP A 156 7.85 3.35 6.46
N ALA A 157 9.13 3.69 6.31
CA ALA A 157 10.22 2.94 6.94
C ALA A 157 10.12 2.99 8.47
N GLY A 158 9.54 4.07 9.03
CA GLY A 158 9.15 4.18 10.43
C GLY A 158 10.23 4.76 11.33
N GLN A 159 11.29 5.32 10.77
CA GLN A 159 12.26 6.03 11.58
C GLN A 159 11.65 7.35 12.04
N THR A 160 11.58 7.55 13.36
CA THR A 160 10.96 8.74 13.97
C THR A 160 11.98 9.66 14.64
N ASN A 161 13.22 9.22 14.78
CA ASN A 161 14.29 9.99 15.40
C ASN A 161 15.54 9.97 14.53
N CYS A 162 16.34 11.02 14.66
CA CYS A 162 17.69 11.07 14.15
C CYS A 162 18.68 10.64 15.27
N TYR A 163 19.69 9.83 14.92
CA TYR A 163 20.57 9.15 15.90
C TYR A 163 22.00 9.68 15.98
N PHE A 164 22.26 10.86 15.43
CA PHE A 164 23.61 11.42 15.30
C PHE A 164 23.80 12.77 16.00
N THR A 165 25.05 13.18 16.15
CA THR A 165 25.38 14.48 16.76
C THR A 165 24.98 15.68 15.92
N PHE A 166 24.64 15.49 14.64
CA PHE A 166 24.24 16.53 13.69
C PHE A 166 22.72 16.58 13.41
N CYS A 167 21.89 16.06 14.31
CA CYS A 167 20.43 16.02 14.14
C CYS A 167 19.71 17.38 14.28
N ASN A 168 20.41 18.44 14.65
CA ASN A 168 19.78 19.73 14.96
C ASN A 168 19.40 20.56 13.72
N ASP A 169 19.80 20.14 12.51
CA ASP A 169 19.74 20.97 11.30
C ASP A 169 18.87 20.41 10.16
N ASP A 170 17.89 19.54 10.43
CA ASP A 170 17.12 18.84 9.37
C ASP A 170 18.08 18.22 8.33
N PRO A 171 18.83 17.16 8.73
CA PRO A 171 19.85 16.58 7.88
C PRO A 171 19.28 15.93 6.60
N GLY A 172 17.96 15.81 6.46
CA GLY A 172 17.30 15.14 5.34
C GLY A 172 17.28 13.62 5.51
N GLN A 173 17.28 13.15 6.75
CA GLN A 173 17.13 11.73 7.09
C GLN A 173 15.66 11.31 7.02
N ASP A 174 15.40 10.02 7.07
CA ASP A 174 14.02 9.48 7.01
C ASP A 174 13.10 10.14 8.06
N ALA A 175 13.60 10.38 9.28
CA ALA A 175 12.86 11.03 10.36
C ALA A 175 12.41 12.48 10.06
N ASP A 176 13.02 13.14 9.07
CA ASP A 176 12.67 14.50 8.68
C ASP A 176 11.49 14.53 7.68
N TYR A 177 11.08 13.38 7.15
CA TYR A 177 10.02 13.26 6.15
C TYR A 177 8.86 12.38 6.63
N SER A 178 7.64 12.80 6.34
CA SER A 178 6.47 11.92 6.43
C SER A 178 6.31 11.17 5.11
N THR A 179 6.94 10.01 4.98
CA THR A 179 6.86 9.20 3.75
C THR A 179 5.80 8.12 3.84
N GLY A 180 5.33 7.65 2.68
CA GLY A 180 4.46 6.48 2.58
C GLY A 180 3.16 6.59 3.40
N VAL A 181 2.62 5.43 3.74
CA VAL A 181 1.42 5.31 4.58
C VAL A 181 1.76 4.61 5.92
N PRO A 182 1.14 5.02 7.04
CA PRO A 182 1.39 4.38 8.34
C PRO A 182 1.07 2.89 8.30
N ARG A 183 1.87 2.05 8.97
CA ARG A 183 1.49 0.63 9.15
C ARG A 183 0.18 0.55 9.93
N ALA A 184 -0.70 -0.35 9.51
CA ALA A 184 -1.95 -0.64 10.18
C ALA A 184 -2.18 -2.14 10.14
N PHE A 185 -2.00 -2.78 11.28
CA PHE A 185 -2.29 -4.20 11.45
C PHE A 185 -3.37 -4.36 12.50
N GLN A 186 -4.14 -5.43 12.36
CA GLN A 186 -5.00 -5.92 13.41
C GLN A 186 -4.76 -7.41 13.57
N SER A 187 -4.01 -7.75 14.61
CA SER A 187 -3.64 -9.13 14.93
C SER A 187 -4.67 -9.84 15.81
N ASN A 188 -4.49 -11.15 15.94
CA ASN A 188 -5.31 -12.05 16.75
C ASN A 188 -6.82 -11.99 16.44
N VAL A 189 -7.19 -11.69 15.19
CA VAL A 189 -8.59 -11.60 14.76
C VAL A 189 -9.16 -12.98 14.47
N VAL A 190 -10.32 -13.30 15.04
CA VAL A 190 -11.06 -14.54 14.74
C VAL A 190 -12.26 -14.20 13.85
N LEU A 191 -12.25 -14.70 12.61
CA LEU A 191 -13.20 -14.29 11.55
C LEU A 191 -14.48 -15.15 11.45
N SER A 192 -14.58 -16.28 12.15
CA SER A 192 -15.67 -17.26 11.96
C SER A 192 -15.91 -18.15 13.19
N ASP A 193 -17.04 -18.88 13.19
CA ASP A 193 -17.52 -19.74 14.29
C ASP A 193 -16.76 -21.09 14.43
N TYR A 194 -15.59 -21.23 13.79
CA TYR A 194 -14.76 -22.44 13.90
C TYR A 194 -13.87 -22.40 15.14
N THR A 195 -13.07 -23.46 15.32
CA THR A 195 -11.99 -23.47 16.32
C THR A 195 -11.11 -22.23 16.16
N ALA A 196 -10.64 -21.65 17.27
CA ALA A 196 -9.90 -20.39 17.29
C ALA A 196 -8.69 -20.45 16.33
N GLN A 197 -8.84 -19.81 15.17
CA GLN A 197 -7.86 -19.72 14.10
C GLN A 197 -7.59 -18.24 13.81
N PRO A 198 -6.80 -17.58 14.67
CA PRO A 198 -6.54 -16.15 14.54
C PRO A 198 -5.73 -15.80 13.29
N VAL A 199 -6.05 -14.63 12.73
CA VAL A 199 -5.32 -14.02 11.62
C VAL A 199 -4.82 -12.63 12.01
N THR A 200 -3.83 -12.13 11.27
CA THR A 200 -3.44 -10.72 11.27
C THR A 200 -3.89 -10.09 9.96
N ILE A 201 -4.69 -9.03 10.05
CA ILE A 201 -5.18 -8.29 8.88
C ILE A 201 -4.26 -7.10 8.67
N ASP A 202 -3.72 -6.97 7.46
CA ASP A 202 -2.93 -5.82 7.03
C ASP A 202 -3.86 -4.80 6.38
N GLY A 203 -4.19 -3.73 7.09
CA GLY A 203 -5.07 -2.66 6.60
C GLY A 203 -4.45 -1.82 5.48
N GLN A 204 -3.15 -1.94 5.24
CA GLN A 204 -2.41 -1.19 4.22
C GLN A 204 -2.36 -1.92 2.89
N THR A 205 -2.05 -3.22 2.93
CA THR A 205 -2.00 -4.06 1.73
C THR A 205 -3.33 -4.75 1.45
N GLY A 206 -4.20 -4.89 2.46
CA GLY A 206 -5.41 -5.71 2.38
C GLY A 206 -5.15 -7.21 2.51
N LEU A 207 -3.90 -7.63 2.74
CA LEU A 207 -3.55 -9.04 2.90
C LEU A 207 -4.02 -9.58 4.25
N THR A 208 -4.35 -10.86 4.27
CA THR A 208 -4.60 -11.60 5.52
C THR A 208 -3.43 -12.55 5.77
N TRP A 209 -2.80 -12.42 6.93
CA TRP A 209 -1.68 -13.24 7.35
C TRP A 209 -2.12 -14.23 8.44
N LYS A 210 -1.49 -15.40 8.49
CA LYS A 210 -1.64 -16.28 9.65
C LYS A 210 -1.04 -15.59 10.89
N TYR A 211 -1.77 -15.55 12.01
CA TYR A 211 -1.34 -14.82 13.21
C TYR A 211 -0.06 -15.39 13.83
N CYS A 212 0.01 -16.71 14.01
CA CYS A 212 1.25 -17.37 14.43
C CYS A 212 2.06 -17.82 13.22
N ALA A 213 3.38 -17.61 13.28
CA ALA A 213 4.34 -18.41 12.52
C ALA A 213 4.09 -19.90 12.82
N VAL A 214 4.49 -20.82 11.93
CA VAL A 214 4.13 -22.25 12.06
C VAL A 214 4.42 -22.80 13.47
N GLY A 215 3.45 -23.53 14.03
CA GLY A 215 3.45 -24.02 15.41
C GLY A 215 2.40 -25.10 15.65
N GLN A 216 2.50 -25.81 16.79
CA GLN A 216 1.60 -26.90 17.18
C GLN A 216 0.17 -26.44 17.45
N ASN A 217 0.00 -25.19 17.92
CA ASN A 217 -1.29 -24.59 18.22
C ASN A 217 -1.46 -23.32 17.38
N ASN A 218 -2.63 -23.17 16.78
CA ASN A 218 -2.98 -22.02 15.95
C ASN A 218 -3.39 -20.78 16.75
N ALA A 219 -3.79 -20.94 18.02
CA ALA A 219 -4.30 -19.87 18.87
C ALA A 219 -3.26 -19.28 19.82
N VAL A 220 -2.17 -20.01 20.10
CA VAL A 220 -1.09 -19.57 21.00
C VAL A 220 0.23 -19.76 20.28
N CYS A 221 0.90 -18.65 20.00
CA CYS A 221 2.19 -18.68 19.32
C CYS A 221 3.28 -19.04 20.33
N SER A 222 3.63 -20.33 20.43
CA SER A 222 4.63 -20.83 21.37
C SER A 222 5.86 -21.38 20.65
N ALA A 223 6.99 -20.66 20.78
CA ALA A 223 8.34 -20.99 20.32
C ALA A 223 8.54 -21.26 18.81
N HIS A 224 9.77 -21.00 18.33
CA HIS A 224 10.24 -21.29 16.98
C HIS A 224 10.52 -22.79 16.78
N ASN A 225 9.48 -23.61 16.90
CA ASN A 225 9.64 -25.07 16.92
C ASN A 225 9.66 -25.71 15.52
N TYR A 226 9.34 -24.96 14.46
CA TYR A 226 9.17 -25.51 13.11
C TYR A 226 9.81 -24.63 12.05
N SER A 227 10.69 -25.24 11.27
CA SER A 227 11.33 -24.65 10.09
C SER A 227 11.26 -25.67 8.96
N TYR A 228 11.07 -25.20 7.72
CA TYR A 228 10.76 -26.04 6.57
C TYR A 228 11.73 -25.78 5.42
N THR A 229 11.90 -26.78 4.56
CA THR A 229 12.38 -26.53 3.19
C THR A 229 11.34 -25.68 2.44
N GLN A 230 11.72 -25.04 1.34
CA GLN A 230 10.79 -24.16 0.63
C GLN A 230 9.61 -24.96 0.03
N SER A 231 9.86 -26.18 -0.46
CA SER A 231 8.80 -27.06 -0.98
C SER A 231 7.81 -27.49 0.10
N ASP A 232 8.30 -27.78 1.31
CA ASP A 232 7.43 -28.14 2.43
C ASP A 232 6.65 -26.92 2.94
N ALA A 233 7.24 -25.72 2.87
CA ALA A 233 6.58 -24.46 3.20
C ALA A 233 5.38 -24.17 2.27
N ILE A 234 5.56 -24.35 0.95
CA ILE A 234 4.47 -24.24 -0.03
C ILE A 234 3.36 -25.24 0.30
N THR A 235 3.74 -26.50 0.53
CA THR A 235 2.80 -27.57 0.86
C THR A 235 2.02 -27.26 2.14
N TYR A 236 2.71 -26.77 3.18
CA TYR A 236 2.08 -26.35 4.43
C TYR A 236 1.00 -25.29 4.20
N CYS A 237 1.31 -24.21 3.46
CA CYS A 237 0.34 -23.16 3.21
C CYS A 237 -0.83 -23.63 2.35
N ASN A 238 -0.58 -24.46 1.33
CA ASN A 238 -1.65 -25.03 0.51
C ASN A 238 -2.59 -25.95 1.30
N ASN A 239 -2.05 -26.70 2.27
CA ASN A 239 -2.84 -27.58 3.13
C ASN A 239 -3.83 -26.80 4.02
N LEU A 240 -3.56 -25.53 4.35
CA LEU A 240 -4.50 -24.68 5.08
C LEU A 240 -5.82 -24.47 4.33
N ASN A 241 -5.85 -24.67 3.01
CA ASN A 241 -7.07 -24.55 2.21
C ASN A 241 -8.00 -25.77 2.34
N GLN A 242 -7.48 -26.90 2.82
CA GLN A 242 -8.21 -28.18 2.89
C GLN A 242 -8.73 -28.53 4.29
N ILE A 243 -8.28 -27.81 5.32
CA ILE A 243 -8.75 -28.05 6.69
C ILE A 243 -10.21 -27.62 6.88
N ASN A 244 -10.78 -27.90 8.06
CA ASN A 244 -12.17 -27.54 8.40
C ASN A 244 -13.18 -28.04 7.35
N ALA A 245 -13.07 -29.32 6.95
CA ALA A 245 -13.90 -29.93 5.92
C ALA A 245 -13.86 -29.18 4.57
N GLY A 246 -12.70 -28.66 4.18
CA GLY A 246 -12.49 -27.94 2.92
C GLY A 246 -12.93 -26.48 2.96
N LEU A 247 -13.33 -25.94 4.13
CA LEU A 247 -13.64 -24.52 4.30
C LEU A 247 -12.38 -23.67 4.53
N GLY A 248 -11.25 -24.32 4.78
CA GLY A 248 -9.95 -23.70 4.95
C GLY A 248 -9.76 -23.02 6.31
N TYR A 249 -8.53 -22.58 6.58
CA TYR A 249 -8.15 -21.93 7.83
C TYR A 249 -8.85 -20.58 7.99
N ALA A 250 -9.50 -20.35 9.13
CA ALA A 250 -10.34 -19.19 9.42
C ALA A 250 -11.51 -18.97 8.43
N GLY A 251 -11.90 -20.02 7.68
CA GLY A 251 -12.89 -19.93 6.60
C GLY A 251 -12.33 -19.38 5.28
N ILE A 252 -11.00 -19.31 5.15
CA ILE A 252 -10.27 -18.77 3.99
C ILE A 252 -9.61 -19.91 3.22
N ARG A 253 -9.73 -19.91 1.88
CA ARG A 253 -9.36 -21.04 1.00
C ARG A 253 -8.29 -20.71 -0.05
N ASP A 254 -7.67 -19.55 0.04
CA ASP A 254 -6.61 -19.06 -0.86
C ASP A 254 -5.30 -18.77 -0.10
N TRP A 255 -5.02 -19.54 0.95
CA TRP A 255 -3.73 -19.50 1.64
C TRP A 255 -2.61 -20.00 0.73
N ARG A 256 -1.51 -19.24 0.73
CA ARG A 256 -0.30 -19.52 -0.03
C ARG A 256 0.94 -19.07 0.75
N LEU A 257 2.10 -19.54 0.29
CA LEU A 257 3.37 -18.96 0.70
C LEU A 257 3.47 -17.54 0.08
N PRO A 258 3.90 -16.50 0.82
CA PRO A 258 3.96 -15.14 0.33
C PRO A 258 5.06 -14.96 -0.71
N GLU A 259 4.91 -14.00 -1.61
CA GLU A 259 6.00 -13.52 -2.44
C GLU A 259 6.94 -12.61 -1.62
N ILE A 260 8.20 -12.46 -2.05
CA ILE A 260 9.22 -11.73 -1.28
C ILE A 260 8.83 -10.27 -1.06
N GLU A 261 8.26 -9.61 -2.07
CA GLU A 261 7.79 -8.23 -1.96
C GLU A 261 6.61 -8.09 -0.98
N GLU A 262 5.82 -9.16 -0.74
CA GLU A 262 4.75 -9.16 0.27
C GLU A 262 5.33 -9.34 1.68
N LEU A 263 6.31 -10.23 1.88
CA LEU A 263 7.00 -10.34 3.17
C LEU A 263 7.65 -9.02 3.57
N MET A 264 8.24 -8.33 2.60
CA MET A 264 8.84 -7.02 2.82
C MET A 264 7.85 -6.00 3.39
N THR A 265 6.55 -6.05 3.05
CA THR A 265 5.59 -5.06 3.58
C THR A 265 5.40 -5.15 5.08
N LEU A 266 5.73 -6.29 5.69
CA LEU A 266 5.68 -6.50 7.14
C LEU A 266 6.83 -5.81 7.88
N SER A 267 7.90 -5.42 7.18
CA SER A 267 9.08 -4.91 7.85
C SER A 267 8.91 -3.49 8.40
N THR A 268 9.65 -3.21 9.46
CA THR A 268 9.85 -1.86 10.00
C THR A 268 11.32 -1.60 10.20
N HIS A 269 11.75 -0.37 9.93
CA HIS A 269 13.08 0.13 10.23
C HIS A 269 13.01 1.23 11.31
N LYS A 270 11.97 1.17 12.14
CA LYS A 270 11.88 1.95 13.38
C LYS A 270 13.00 1.50 14.31
N THR A 271 14.03 2.31 14.45
CA THR A 271 15.10 2.07 15.42
C THR A 271 14.82 2.76 16.75
N PRO A 272 15.46 2.33 17.86
CA PRO A 272 16.11 1.02 18.02
C PRO A 272 15.04 -0.08 18.17
N SER A 273 15.04 -1.08 17.29
CA SER A 273 14.19 -2.27 17.42
C SER A 273 15.05 -3.52 17.56
N THR A 274 14.55 -4.49 18.32
CA THR A 274 15.15 -5.83 18.45
C THR A 274 14.87 -6.71 17.24
N ALA A 275 13.87 -6.36 16.43
CA ALA A 275 13.52 -7.02 15.18
C ALA A 275 12.93 -6.01 14.18
N TYR A 276 13.13 -6.25 12.89
CA TYR A 276 12.61 -5.42 11.81
C TYR A 276 11.16 -5.76 11.44
N ILE A 277 10.36 -6.16 12.44
CA ILE A 277 8.93 -6.47 12.35
C ILE A 277 8.26 -6.08 13.67
N ASP A 278 6.97 -5.76 13.63
CA ASP A 278 6.19 -5.54 14.85
C ASP A 278 5.86 -6.89 15.52
N LEU A 279 6.59 -7.23 16.59
CA LEU A 279 6.39 -8.50 17.31
C LEU A 279 5.09 -8.57 18.10
N THR A 280 4.40 -7.44 18.31
CA THR A 280 3.07 -7.43 18.93
C THR A 280 2.01 -7.90 17.94
N GLU A 281 2.12 -7.47 16.69
CA GLU A 281 1.19 -7.83 15.60
C GLU A 281 1.56 -9.16 14.92
N PHE A 282 2.85 -9.49 14.93
CA PHE A 282 3.43 -10.72 14.37
C PHE A 282 4.30 -11.44 15.41
N PRO A 283 3.69 -12.15 16.37
CA PRO A 283 4.43 -12.92 17.36
C PRO A 283 5.36 -13.93 16.71
N LEU A 284 6.56 -14.08 17.29
CA LEU A 284 7.64 -14.93 16.76
C LEU A 284 7.95 -14.60 15.30
N GLY A 285 7.95 -13.30 14.98
CA GLY A 285 8.30 -12.78 13.67
C GLY A 285 9.80 -12.50 13.52
N ASP A 286 10.56 -12.55 14.61
CA ASP A 286 12.01 -12.32 14.68
C ASP A 286 12.80 -13.51 14.15
N GLY A 287 12.85 -13.63 12.82
CA GLY A 287 13.61 -14.67 12.15
C GLY A 287 13.55 -14.57 10.63
N GLU A 288 14.07 -15.61 9.99
CA GLU A 288 14.11 -15.73 8.53
C GLU A 288 12.91 -16.52 8.01
N PHE A 289 12.14 -15.92 7.10
CA PHE A 289 10.90 -16.47 6.54
C PHE A 289 11.03 -16.74 5.04
N TRP A 290 10.59 -17.92 4.62
CA TRP A 290 10.52 -18.29 3.22
C TRP A 290 9.51 -17.44 2.45
N SER A 291 9.91 -16.99 1.26
CA SER A 291 8.98 -16.57 0.22
C SER A 291 8.85 -17.64 -0.87
N ASN A 292 7.84 -17.48 -1.72
CA ASN A 292 7.61 -18.29 -2.92
C ASN A 292 8.42 -17.79 -4.13
N THR A 293 9.14 -16.68 -3.99
CA THR A 293 9.86 -16.06 -5.09
C THR A 293 11.17 -16.79 -5.37
N THR A 294 11.32 -17.31 -6.58
CA THR A 294 12.56 -17.98 -7.03
C THR A 294 13.65 -16.96 -7.30
N ASN A 295 14.89 -17.27 -6.92
CA ASN A 295 16.03 -16.47 -7.35
C ASN A 295 16.30 -16.74 -8.84
N MET A 296 15.97 -15.78 -9.70
CA MET A 296 16.12 -15.96 -11.15
C MET A 296 17.57 -16.03 -11.63
N SER A 297 18.56 -15.68 -10.78
CA SER A 297 19.98 -15.95 -11.06
C SER A 297 20.38 -17.38 -10.73
N TYR A 298 19.71 -18.01 -9.77
CA TYR A 298 19.98 -19.37 -9.30
C TYR A 298 18.66 -20.08 -9.00
N THR A 299 18.07 -20.74 -10.00
CA THR A 299 16.67 -21.24 -9.90
C THR A 299 16.48 -22.37 -8.89
N THR A 300 17.56 -22.97 -8.39
CA THR A 300 17.58 -23.91 -7.25
C THR A 300 17.39 -23.20 -5.91
N GLU A 301 17.49 -21.88 -5.88
CA GLU A 301 17.30 -21.03 -4.70
C GLU A 301 15.98 -20.27 -4.75
N ALA A 302 15.48 -19.91 -3.57
CA ALA A 302 14.38 -18.98 -3.38
C ALA A 302 14.80 -17.87 -2.40
N TRP A 303 14.08 -16.76 -2.44
CA TRP A 303 14.29 -15.65 -1.53
C TRP A 303 13.58 -15.87 -0.19
N GLY A 304 14.22 -15.45 0.89
CA GLY A 304 13.63 -15.27 2.20
C GLY A 304 13.89 -13.85 2.72
N PHE A 305 13.07 -13.43 3.68
CA PHE A 305 13.26 -12.18 4.41
C PHE A 305 13.64 -12.48 5.85
N ASP A 306 14.76 -11.94 6.31
CA ASP A 306 15.23 -12.06 7.68
C ASP A 306 14.86 -10.81 8.48
N PHE A 307 13.82 -10.93 9.30
CA PHE A 307 13.37 -9.87 10.19
C PHE A 307 14.29 -9.66 11.39
N THR A 308 15.29 -10.51 11.63
CA THR A 308 16.33 -10.25 12.63
C THR A 308 17.21 -9.09 12.20
N TYR A 309 17.51 -8.99 10.90
CA TYR A 309 18.44 -8.02 10.32
C TYR A 309 17.81 -7.05 9.31
N GLY A 310 16.55 -7.26 8.95
CA GLY A 310 15.86 -6.47 7.93
C GLY A 310 16.39 -6.74 6.52
N SER A 311 16.86 -7.96 6.25
CA SER A 311 17.63 -8.30 5.05
C SER A 311 16.95 -9.35 4.17
N ASN A 312 17.16 -9.25 2.86
CA ASN A 312 16.83 -10.32 1.93
C ASN A 312 17.99 -11.31 1.87
N ASN A 313 17.67 -12.60 1.86
CA ASN A 313 18.63 -13.68 1.66
C ASN A 313 18.12 -14.65 0.59
N SER A 314 19.00 -15.24 -0.21
CA SER A 314 18.65 -16.39 -1.05
C SER A 314 19.26 -17.66 -0.48
N ALA A 315 18.52 -18.76 -0.58
CA ALA A 315 19.05 -20.06 -0.16
C ALA A 315 18.44 -21.20 -0.96
N ASN A 316 19.14 -22.34 -0.95
CA ASN A 316 18.72 -23.54 -1.66
C ASN A 316 17.36 -24.06 -1.14
N LYS A 317 16.42 -24.27 -2.07
CA LYS A 317 15.04 -24.68 -1.78
C LYS A 317 14.94 -26.01 -1.03
N SER A 318 15.89 -26.92 -1.23
CA SER A 318 15.82 -28.31 -0.76
C SER A 318 16.65 -28.60 0.49
N SER A 319 17.60 -27.74 0.86
CA SER A 319 18.52 -28.01 1.97
C SER A 319 18.49 -26.97 3.10
N ARG A 320 17.99 -25.76 2.84
CA ARG A 320 17.85 -24.73 3.88
C ARG A 320 16.47 -24.82 4.51
N ASN A 321 16.43 -24.79 5.84
CA ASN A 321 15.20 -24.61 6.60
C ASN A 321 15.03 -23.15 7.03
N MET A 322 13.85 -22.57 6.80
CA MET A 322 13.43 -21.24 7.29
C MET A 322 12.01 -21.31 7.87
N PHE A 323 11.59 -20.26 8.57
CA PHE A 323 10.24 -20.12 9.09
C PHE A 323 9.22 -19.87 7.96
N VAL A 324 7.95 -20.07 8.29
CA VAL A 324 6.85 -19.96 7.34
C VAL A 324 5.72 -19.16 7.98
N ARG A 325 5.16 -18.23 7.20
CA ARG A 325 3.94 -17.50 7.54
C ARG A 325 3.12 -17.37 6.28
N CYS A 326 2.00 -18.06 6.25
CA CYS A 326 1.13 -18.07 5.08
C CYS A 326 0.35 -16.76 4.98
N VAL A 327 0.06 -16.38 3.74
CA VAL A 327 -0.72 -15.20 3.39
C VAL A 327 -1.89 -15.61 2.51
N SER A 328 -2.93 -14.78 2.50
CA SER A 328 -4.08 -14.90 1.62
C SER A 328 -4.51 -13.51 1.15
N GLY A 329 -5.06 -13.44 -0.07
CA GLY A 329 -5.42 -12.19 -0.75
C GLY A 329 -4.78 -12.08 -2.13
N GLY A 330 -5.11 -10.97 -2.82
CA GLY A 330 -4.55 -10.64 -4.12
C GLY A 330 -3.03 -10.46 -4.10
N THR A 331 -2.40 -10.52 -5.27
CA THR A 331 -0.95 -10.33 -5.43
C THR A 331 -0.62 -8.87 -5.73
N ILE A 332 0.61 -8.46 -5.42
CA ILE A 332 1.11 -7.12 -5.76
C ILE A 332 0.91 -6.87 -7.28
N PRO A 333 0.37 -5.71 -7.69
CA PRO A 333 0.24 -5.36 -9.10
C PRO A 333 1.59 -5.34 -9.81
N ILE A 334 1.61 -5.68 -11.09
CA ILE A 334 2.85 -5.67 -11.88
C ILE A 334 3.45 -4.27 -11.86
N ARG A 335 4.72 -4.19 -11.46
CA ARG A 335 5.48 -2.93 -11.47
C ARG A 335 5.60 -2.39 -12.89
N ASN A 336 5.36 -1.10 -13.04
CA ASN A 336 5.56 -0.38 -14.28
C ASN A 336 6.16 0.99 -14.01
N PHE A 337 6.91 1.52 -14.98
CA PHE A 337 7.55 2.81 -14.90
C PHE A 337 7.14 3.69 -16.08
N SER A 338 7.15 5.00 -15.85
CA SER A 338 6.99 6.01 -16.90
C SER A 338 8.22 6.90 -16.94
N ASP A 339 8.88 6.94 -18.09
CA ASP A 339 10.00 7.86 -18.32
C ASP A 339 9.46 9.21 -18.81
N PHE A 340 9.76 10.28 -18.08
CA PHE A 340 9.36 11.63 -18.47
C PHE A 340 10.28 12.28 -19.49
N ASN A 341 11.35 11.59 -19.92
CA ASN A 341 12.34 12.08 -20.88
C ASN A 341 12.93 13.45 -20.49
N ASN A 342 13.10 13.67 -19.18
CA ASN A 342 13.70 14.86 -18.58
C ASN A 342 14.72 14.48 -17.49
N GLY A 343 15.23 13.25 -17.51
CA GLY A 343 16.13 12.70 -16.51
C GLY A 343 15.44 12.13 -15.27
N THR A 344 14.10 12.03 -15.28
CA THR A 344 13.31 11.46 -14.17
C THR A 344 12.41 10.33 -14.65
N VAL A 345 12.17 9.36 -13.76
CA VAL A 345 11.32 8.19 -14.01
C VAL A 345 10.31 8.07 -12.88
N LYS A 346 9.03 7.95 -13.21
CA LYS A 346 7.96 7.65 -12.26
C LYS A 346 7.80 6.15 -12.09
N ASP A 347 7.83 5.67 -10.86
CA ASP A 347 7.37 4.33 -10.49
C ASP A 347 5.84 4.39 -10.32
N ASN A 348 5.11 3.80 -11.26
CA ASN A 348 3.65 3.84 -11.23
C ASN A 348 3.05 2.95 -10.14
N LEU A 349 3.84 2.05 -9.54
CA LEU A 349 3.39 1.21 -8.44
C LEU A 349 3.40 1.96 -7.11
N THR A 350 4.43 2.77 -6.85
CA THR A 350 4.59 3.53 -5.60
C THR A 350 4.15 4.99 -5.71
N GLY A 351 4.04 5.52 -6.93
CA GLY A 351 3.83 6.94 -7.21
C GLY A 351 5.11 7.78 -7.14
N LEU A 352 6.23 7.24 -6.66
CA LEU A 352 7.47 7.98 -6.47
C LEU A 352 8.15 8.33 -7.80
N VAL A 353 8.83 9.48 -7.81
CA VAL A 353 9.63 9.92 -8.95
C VAL A 353 11.11 9.84 -8.61
N TRP A 354 11.85 9.18 -9.48
CA TRP A 354 13.24 8.82 -9.27
C TRP A 354 14.16 9.56 -10.23
N GLN A 355 15.35 9.90 -9.74
CA GLN A 355 16.45 10.31 -10.59
C GLN A 355 16.82 9.14 -11.51
N LYS A 356 16.84 9.35 -12.84
CA LYS A 356 17.10 8.28 -13.82
C LYS A 356 18.54 7.77 -13.78
N CYS A 357 19.50 8.69 -13.77
CA CYS A 357 20.92 8.37 -13.66
C CYS A 357 21.38 8.45 -12.20
N SER A 358 22.35 7.63 -11.82
CA SER A 358 22.92 7.71 -10.47
C SER A 358 23.72 9.01 -10.31
N ALA A 359 23.94 9.47 -9.08
CA ALA A 359 24.71 10.68 -8.83
C ALA A 359 26.09 10.65 -9.51
N GLY A 360 26.41 11.69 -10.28
CA GLY A 360 27.65 11.82 -11.07
C GLY A 360 27.53 11.37 -12.53
N GLN A 361 26.57 10.49 -12.85
CA GLN A 361 26.19 10.19 -14.23
C GLN A 361 25.28 11.31 -14.78
N ILE A 362 25.34 11.51 -16.09
CA ILE A 362 24.64 12.59 -16.78
C ILE A 362 23.53 11.99 -17.63
N TRP A 363 22.33 12.54 -17.46
CA TRP A 363 21.25 12.36 -18.42
C TRP A 363 21.23 13.54 -19.38
N SER A 364 21.00 13.28 -20.66
CA SER A 364 20.57 14.28 -21.63
C SER A 364 19.64 13.66 -22.66
N PRO A 365 18.88 14.45 -23.43
CA PRO A 365 18.09 13.93 -24.54
C PRO A 365 18.92 13.16 -25.59
N THR A 366 20.22 13.49 -25.71
CA THR A 366 21.15 12.85 -26.65
C THR A 366 21.95 11.71 -26.01
N SER A 367 21.92 11.56 -24.69
CA SER A 367 22.58 10.51 -23.91
C SER A 367 21.62 10.04 -22.79
N PRO A 368 20.50 9.38 -23.13
CA PRO A 368 19.47 9.02 -22.16
C PRO A 368 19.83 7.77 -21.34
N LEU A 369 20.93 7.10 -21.70
CA LEU A 369 21.36 5.82 -21.13
C LEU A 369 22.28 5.99 -19.91
N CYS A 370 22.55 7.20 -19.42
CA CYS A 370 23.44 7.40 -18.26
C CYS A 370 24.87 6.88 -18.48
N ASN A 371 25.36 6.88 -19.73
CA ASN A 371 26.71 6.47 -20.08
C ASN A 371 27.72 7.64 -20.08
N ALA A 372 27.23 8.87 -20.01
CA ALA A 372 28.03 10.06 -19.83
C ALA A 372 28.20 10.40 -18.33
N GLY A 373 29.31 11.03 -17.99
CA GLY A 373 29.68 11.30 -16.59
C GLY A 373 30.17 10.04 -15.87
N ASN A 374 30.82 10.24 -14.73
CA ASN A 374 31.31 9.15 -13.89
C ASN A 374 30.44 9.09 -12.64
N ILE A 375 29.95 7.89 -12.31
CA ILE A 375 29.24 7.69 -11.05
C ILE A 375 30.13 8.09 -9.87
N THR A 376 29.53 8.77 -8.90
CA THR A 376 30.21 9.25 -7.69
C THR A 376 29.75 8.44 -6.48
N SER A 377 30.66 8.24 -5.53
CA SER A 377 30.37 7.58 -4.26
C SER A 377 30.45 8.58 -3.12
N HIS A 378 29.59 8.39 -2.13
CA HIS A 378 29.29 9.37 -1.09
C HIS A 378 29.24 8.69 0.26
N ASN A 379 29.80 9.33 1.29
CA ASN A 379 29.48 8.96 2.65
C ASN A 379 28.06 9.43 3.00
N PHE A 380 27.54 9.05 4.17
CA PHE A 380 26.14 9.36 4.50
C PHE A 380 25.81 10.85 4.43
N VAL A 381 26.65 11.72 5.02
CA VAL A 381 26.39 13.17 5.05
C VAL A 381 26.44 13.77 3.65
N SER A 382 27.40 13.37 2.82
CA SER A 382 27.47 13.87 1.44
C SER A 382 26.35 13.30 0.56
N ALA A 383 25.83 12.10 0.86
CA ALA A 383 24.69 11.51 0.15
C ALA A 383 23.40 12.31 0.38
N LEU A 384 23.12 12.65 1.65
CA LEU A 384 21.99 13.51 2.02
C LEU A 384 22.06 14.87 1.30
N SER A 385 23.23 15.53 1.38
CA SER A 385 23.48 16.81 0.73
C SER A 385 23.38 16.73 -0.80
N THR A 386 23.85 15.64 -1.41
CA THR A 386 23.79 15.42 -2.87
C THR A 386 22.34 15.43 -3.36
N CYS A 387 21.43 14.75 -2.65
CA CYS A 387 20.03 14.77 -3.02
C CYS A 387 19.34 16.09 -2.69
N LYS A 388 19.55 16.65 -1.49
CA LYS A 388 18.93 17.93 -1.10
C LYS A 388 19.26 19.08 -2.06
N ASN A 389 20.47 19.07 -2.65
CA ASN A 389 20.94 20.08 -3.58
C ASN A 389 20.76 19.72 -5.07
N LEU A 390 20.14 18.58 -5.39
CA LEU A 390 19.91 18.19 -6.77
C LEU A 390 18.89 19.12 -7.42
N ASN A 391 19.30 19.86 -8.44
CA ASN A 391 18.40 20.66 -9.27
C ASN A 391 18.09 19.92 -10.57
N LEU A 392 17.06 19.07 -10.53
CA LEU A 392 16.61 18.28 -11.67
C LEU A 392 15.09 18.42 -11.84
N SER A 393 14.67 18.88 -13.01
CA SER A 393 13.27 18.98 -13.43
C SER A 393 12.35 19.72 -12.45
N GLY A 394 12.89 20.72 -11.74
CA GLY A 394 12.12 21.59 -10.84
C GLY A 394 11.54 20.89 -9.60
N ARG A 395 12.07 19.71 -9.24
CA ARG A 395 11.59 18.91 -8.11
C ARG A 395 12.42 19.13 -6.85
N THR A 396 11.81 18.85 -5.70
CA THR A 396 12.50 18.75 -4.42
C THR A 396 12.95 17.31 -4.23
N TRP A 397 14.26 17.13 -4.08
CA TRP A 397 14.88 15.81 -4.03
C TRP A 397 15.37 15.49 -2.63
N ARG A 398 15.26 14.22 -2.26
CA ARG A 398 15.77 13.67 -1.00
C ARG A 398 16.42 12.31 -1.24
N LEU A 399 17.21 11.90 -0.25
CA LEU A 399 17.74 10.54 -0.22
C LEU A 399 16.56 9.60 0.14
N PRO A 400 16.35 8.50 -0.62
CA PRO A 400 15.25 7.58 -0.34
C PRO A 400 15.48 6.84 0.97
N ASN A 401 14.41 6.51 1.67
CA ASN A 401 14.50 5.57 2.78
C ASN A 401 14.62 4.12 2.26
N VAL A 402 14.85 3.18 3.16
CA VAL A 402 15.07 1.78 2.84
C VAL A 402 13.85 1.11 2.21
N HIS A 403 12.62 1.53 2.56
CA HIS A 403 11.41 1.01 1.93
C HIS A 403 11.26 1.51 0.49
N GLU A 404 11.58 2.77 0.23
CA GLU A 404 11.55 3.36 -1.10
C GLU A 404 12.65 2.78 -1.98
N LEU A 405 13.88 2.73 -1.49
CA LEU A 405 14.98 2.25 -2.32
C LEU A 405 14.85 0.76 -2.65
N ARG A 406 14.44 -0.07 -1.69
CA ARG A 406 14.19 -1.49 -1.95
C ARG A 406 12.99 -1.72 -2.86
N SER A 407 12.06 -0.77 -2.99
CA SER A 407 10.96 -0.91 -3.94
C SER A 407 11.45 -0.87 -5.39
N LEU A 408 12.71 -0.50 -5.68
CA LEU A 408 13.27 -0.63 -7.01
C LEU A 408 13.84 -2.03 -7.31
N LEU A 409 13.88 -2.93 -6.32
CA LEU A 409 14.40 -4.28 -6.50
C LEU A 409 13.53 -5.09 -7.48
N ASP A 410 14.16 -5.66 -8.50
CA ASP A 410 13.53 -6.53 -9.48
C ASP A 410 13.94 -7.99 -9.24
N PHE A 411 13.09 -8.72 -8.54
CA PHE A 411 13.28 -10.14 -8.22
C PHE A 411 13.06 -11.07 -9.42
N SER A 412 12.48 -10.57 -10.52
CA SER A 412 12.29 -11.31 -11.76
C SER A 412 13.52 -11.26 -12.68
N SER A 413 14.45 -10.34 -12.42
CA SER A 413 15.68 -10.17 -13.21
C SER A 413 16.55 -11.44 -13.18
N THR A 414 16.84 -11.97 -14.37
CA THR A 414 17.80 -13.08 -14.57
C THR A 414 19.25 -12.61 -14.59
N THR A 415 19.48 -11.30 -14.62
CA THR A 415 20.82 -10.70 -14.65
C THR A 415 21.38 -10.54 -13.23
N SER A 416 22.66 -10.19 -13.13
CA SER A 416 23.34 -9.86 -11.88
C SER A 416 22.95 -8.50 -11.30
N THR A 417 22.03 -7.75 -11.91
CA THR A 417 21.51 -6.50 -11.35
C THR A 417 19.99 -6.60 -11.24
N LYS A 418 19.50 -6.47 -10.01
CA LYS A 418 18.11 -6.58 -9.57
C LYS A 418 17.42 -5.23 -9.63
N ILE A 419 17.49 -4.57 -10.78
CA ILE A 419 16.79 -3.32 -11.07
C ILE A 419 16.40 -3.31 -12.54
N ASN A 420 15.29 -2.65 -12.89
CA ASN A 420 14.88 -2.54 -14.28
C ASN A 420 15.87 -1.66 -15.09
N SER A 421 16.74 -2.30 -15.88
CA SER A 421 17.82 -1.64 -16.62
C SER A 421 17.34 -0.77 -17.78
N THR A 422 16.09 -0.95 -18.25
CA THR A 422 15.48 -0.08 -19.26
C THR A 422 15.23 1.32 -18.70
N PHE A 423 14.75 1.39 -17.46
CA PHE A 423 14.43 2.65 -16.79
C PHE A 423 15.58 3.21 -15.96
N PHE A 424 16.45 2.34 -15.43
CA PHE A 424 17.63 2.70 -14.64
C PHE A 424 18.92 2.18 -15.28
N PRO A 425 19.27 2.65 -16.50
CA PRO A 425 20.40 2.15 -17.25
C PRO A 425 21.73 2.51 -16.58
N ASN A 426 22.76 1.71 -16.86
CA ASN A 426 24.11 1.87 -16.30
C ASN A 426 24.15 2.00 -14.77
N THR A 427 23.21 1.36 -14.08
CA THR A 427 23.34 1.07 -12.65
C THR A 427 24.54 0.12 -12.46
N PRO A 428 25.50 0.41 -11.55
CA PRO A 428 26.73 -0.38 -11.43
C PRO A 428 26.47 -1.84 -11.06
N ALA A 429 27.36 -2.71 -11.53
CA ALA A 429 27.32 -4.14 -11.21
C ALA A 429 27.56 -4.45 -9.73
N VAL A 430 28.30 -3.61 -9.00
CA VAL A 430 28.41 -3.62 -7.52
C VAL A 430 27.63 -2.41 -7.04
N SER A 431 26.39 -2.57 -6.63
CA SER A 431 25.43 -1.46 -6.50
C SER A 431 24.94 -1.28 -5.08
N GLN A 432 25.85 -0.89 -4.18
CA GLN A 432 25.50 -0.49 -2.81
C GLN A 432 25.03 0.96 -2.78
N TYR A 433 23.72 1.17 -2.64
CA TYR A 433 23.10 2.49 -2.60
C TYR A 433 22.67 2.86 -1.18
N ALA A 434 23.03 4.07 -0.74
CA ALA A 434 22.67 4.57 0.57
C ALA A 434 21.17 4.86 0.67
N THR A 435 20.62 4.63 1.86
CA THR A 435 19.29 5.09 2.25
C THR A 435 19.41 6.24 3.24
N SER A 436 18.32 6.97 3.48
CA SER A 436 18.22 8.03 4.51
C SER A 436 18.03 7.49 5.93
N ASN A 437 17.91 6.16 6.10
CA ASN A 437 17.71 5.57 7.41
C ASN A 437 19.01 5.44 8.19
N SER A 438 18.98 5.96 9.42
CA SER A 438 20.05 5.83 10.40
C SER A 438 19.68 4.90 11.54
N ILE A 439 20.70 4.22 12.04
CA ILE A 439 20.59 3.34 13.19
C ILE A 439 21.65 3.70 14.25
N PRO A 440 21.45 3.33 15.52
CA PRO A 440 22.43 3.57 16.58
C PRO A 440 23.82 3.03 16.22
N ALA A 441 24.85 3.51 16.94
CA ALA A 441 26.25 3.15 16.71
C ALA A 441 26.81 3.56 15.33
N SER A 442 26.34 4.70 14.79
CA SER A 442 26.92 5.30 13.58
C SER A 442 26.81 4.42 12.34
N GLN A 443 25.67 3.77 12.18
CA GLN A 443 25.39 2.93 11.02
C GLN A 443 24.17 3.44 10.22
N ILE A 444 24.09 3.00 8.96
CA ILE A 444 23.03 3.33 8.01
C ILE A 444 22.58 2.09 7.26
N PHE A 445 21.35 2.10 6.74
CA PHE A 445 20.92 1.08 5.79
C PHE A 445 21.40 1.41 4.38
N ARG A 446 21.66 0.35 3.61
CA ARG A 446 21.91 0.42 2.18
C ARG A 446 21.26 -0.77 1.48
N VAL A 447 20.92 -0.56 0.21
CA VAL A 447 20.36 -1.60 -0.67
C VAL A 447 21.39 -1.95 -1.72
N ASN A 448 21.64 -3.26 -1.88
CA ASN A 448 22.53 -3.78 -2.91
C ASN A 448 21.71 -4.29 -4.09
N PHE A 449 21.76 -3.61 -5.24
CA PHE A 449 21.05 -4.09 -6.44
C PHE A 449 21.77 -5.27 -7.11
N THR A 450 22.97 -5.68 -6.70
CA THR A 450 23.64 -6.86 -7.29
C THR A 450 22.93 -8.16 -6.92
N ASP A 451 22.61 -8.29 -5.64
CA ASP A 451 22.10 -9.52 -5.02
C ASP A 451 20.81 -9.28 -4.23
N ALA A 452 20.19 -8.11 -4.41
CA ALA A 452 19.00 -7.68 -3.68
C ALA A 452 19.15 -7.63 -2.15
N VAL A 453 20.37 -7.68 -1.60
CA VAL A 453 20.58 -7.67 -0.14
C VAL A 453 20.35 -6.27 0.43
N ILE A 454 19.68 -6.21 1.57
CA ILE A 454 19.60 -5.02 2.42
C ILE A 454 20.56 -5.27 3.58
N ASN A 455 21.50 -4.37 3.82
CA ASN A 455 22.43 -4.50 4.93
C ASN A 455 22.80 -3.14 5.51
N THR A 456 23.64 -3.15 6.54
CA THR A 456 24.10 -1.94 7.22
C THR A 456 25.56 -1.63 6.90
N ALA A 457 25.94 -0.36 7.05
CA ALA A 457 27.31 0.11 6.92
C ALA A 457 27.59 1.27 7.88
N ASN A 458 28.86 1.52 8.20
CA ASN A 458 29.26 2.70 8.96
C ASN A 458 28.97 3.98 8.17
N LEU A 459 28.73 5.11 8.86
CA LEU A 459 28.49 6.42 8.24
C LEU A 459 29.57 6.86 7.24
N SER A 460 30.82 6.47 7.49
CA SER A 460 31.97 6.80 6.64
C SER A 460 32.07 5.94 5.39
N ALA A 461 31.25 4.89 5.25
CA ALA A 461 31.27 4.03 4.07
C ALA A 461 30.78 4.81 2.86
N SER A 462 31.52 4.72 1.76
CA SER A 462 31.13 5.29 0.48
C SER A 462 30.10 4.40 -0.21
N ASN A 463 28.96 4.97 -0.55
CA ASN A 463 27.86 4.31 -1.24
C ASN A 463 27.45 5.13 -2.47
N TYR A 464 26.79 4.49 -3.43
CA TYR A 464 26.14 5.19 -4.53
C TYR A 464 24.85 5.86 -4.08
N VAL A 465 24.40 6.83 -4.87
CA VAL A 465 23.24 7.66 -4.55
C VAL A 465 22.32 7.73 -5.74
N ARG A 466 21.02 7.56 -5.47
CA ARG A 466 19.92 7.81 -6.39
C ARG A 466 18.84 8.53 -5.60
N CYS A 467 18.48 9.72 -6.04
CA CYS A 467 17.55 10.56 -5.32
C CYS A 467 16.10 10.24 -5.69
N VAL A 468 15.20 10.50 -4.76
CA VAL A 468 13.75 10.33 -4.91
C VAL A 468 13.04 11.67 -4.64
N SER A 469 11.86 11.83 -5.23
CA SER A 469 10.93 12.92 -5.06
C SER A 469 9.53 12.33 -4.93
N ASP A 470 8.68 12.96 -4.12
CA ASP A 470 7.26 12.66 -4.11
C ASP A 470 6.62 13.13 -5.44
N ASP A 471 5.47 12.57 -5.80
CA ASP A 471 4.72 13.04 -6.98
C ASP A 471 4.09 14.40 -6.67
N LEU A 472 4.21 15.34 -7.62
CA LEU A 472 3.75 16.73 -7.45
C LEU A 472 2.27 16.89 -7.77
#